data_AF-A0A7K0TS18-F1
#
_entry.id   AF-A0A7K0TS18-F1
#
_cell.length_a   1.000
_cell.length_b   1.000
_cell.length_c   1.000
_cell.angle_alpha   90.00
_cell.angle_beta   90.00
_cell.angle_gamma   90.00
#
_symmetry.space_group_name_H-M   'P 1'
#
loop_
_entity.id
_entity.type
_entity.pdbx_description
1 polymer ?
#
loop_
_entity_poly.entity_id
_entity_poly.type
_entity_poly.pdbx_seq_one_letter_code
_entity_poly.pdbx_strand_id
1 'polypeptide(L)'
;GADSRTLPSEDHLFTMTLEEALDIYSRPKERRRGVAKPPIKELGVDPTTEKPLIIKDGRFGMYVTDGETNATLRRGDTAEGMTLERGLELLAGRRAWEAENGPSPKKARKKAAAKPKKGDTAPTLTKNVVKKAGAKKAAKKAASGKAKKKAE
;
A
#
# COMPACT_ATOMS: atom_id res chain seq x y z
N GLY A 1 -2.34 22.92 -11.88
CA GLY A 1 -1.22 22.90 -12.84
C GLY A 1 -0.43 21.61 -12.70
N ALA A 2 0.46 21.33 -13.65
CA ALA A 2 1.39 20.19 -13.58
C ALA A 2 2.58 20.47 -12.64
N ASP A 3 2.93 21.75 -12.47
CA ASP A 3 4.02 22.22 -11.63
C ASP A 3 3.50 22.88 -10.35
N SER A 4 4.11 22.54 -9.21
CA SER A 4 3.67 22.95 -7.87
C SER A 4 4.77 22.70 -6.84
N ARG A 5 4.92 23.60 -5.86
CA ARG A 5 5.81 23.39 -4.71
C ARG A 5 5.00 23.35 -3.43
N THR A 6 5.56 22.66 -2.44
CA THR A 6 4.91 22.49 -1.15
C THR A 6 5.27 23.66 -0.26
N LEU A 7 4.29 24.25 0.42
CA LEU A 7 4.55 25.27 1.43
C LEU A 7 5.24 24.66 2.65
N PRO A 8 6.14 25.40 3.33
CA PRO A 8 6.85 24.91 4.51
C PRO A 8 5.92 24.64 5.71
N SER A 9 4.96 25.54 5.95
CA SER A 9 3.98 25.45 7.04
C SER A 9 2.60 25.97 6.61
N GLU A 10 1.60 25.75 7.46
CA GLU A 10 0.24 26.26 7.23
C GLU A 10 0.14 27.78 7.32
N ASP A 11 0.97 28.42 8.15
CA ASP A 11 0.95 29.89 8.32
C ASP A 11 1.26 30.64 7.02
N HIS A 12 2.05 30.03 6.14
CA HIS A 12 2.39 30.57 4.83
C HIS A 12 1.15 30.68 3.91
N LEU A 13 0.02 30.04 4.23
CA LEU A 13 -1.22 30.20 3.47
C LEU A 13 -1.77 31.63 3.53
N PHE A 14 -1.53 32.33 4.64
CA PHE A 14 -2.11 33.65 4.90
C PHE A 14 -1.08 34.77 4.88
N THR A 15 0.21 34.43 5.06
CA THR A 15 1.29 35.40 5.28
C THR A 15 2.30 35.48 4.15
N MET A 16 2.33 34.49 3.24
CA MET A 16 3.35 34.40 2.20
C MET A 16 3.23 35.54 1.18
N THR A 17 4.37 36.16 0.87
CA THR A 17 4.46 37.22 -0.13
C THR A 17 4.67 36.68 -1.54
N LEU A 18 4.48 37.53 -2.56
CA LEU A 18 4.73 37.14 -3.96
C LEU A 18 6.19 36.75 -4.19
N GLU A 19 7.12 37.48 -3.59
CA GLU A 19 8.56 37.25 -3.72
C GLU A 19 8.96 35.89 -3.13
N GLU A 20 8.45 35.57 -1.94
CA GLU A 20 8.64 34.25 -1.31
C GLU A 20 8.02 33.13 -2.14
N ALA A 21 6.83 33.36 -2.71
CA ALA A 21 6.17 32.41 -3.58
C ALA A 21 6.99 32.11 -4.83
N LEU A 22 7.59 33.13 -5.45
CA LEU A 22 8.46 33.00 -6.61
C LEU A 22 9.76 32.27 -6.26
N ASP A 23 10.36 32.54 -5.11
CA ASP A 23 11.55 31.84 -4.66
C ASP A 23 11.27 30.35 -4.45
N ILE A 24 10.21 30.02 -3.72
CA ILE A 24 9.77 28.62 -3.55
C ILE A 24 9.46 28.00 -4.92
N TYR A 25 8.81 28.73 -5.82
CA TYR A 25 8.50 28.26 -7.16
C TYR A 25 9.71 28.18 -8.10
N SER A 26 10.87 28.74 -7.78
CA SER A 26 12.09 28.53 -8.56
C SER A 26 12.73 27.18 -8.26
N ARG A 27 12.55 26.69 -7.02
CA ARG A 27 13.18 25.46 -6.53
C ARG A 27 12.69 24.23 -7.29
N PRO A 28 13.52 23.20 -7.46
CA PRO A 28 13.11 21.95 -8.10
C PRO A 28 11.96 21.31 -7.32
N LYS A 29 11.06 20.64 -8.04
CA LYS A 29 9.89 19.99 -7.44
C LYS A 29 10.32 18.81 -6.56
N GLU A 30 10.36 19.05 -5.26
CA GLU A 30 10.59 18.01 -4.28
C GLU A 30 9.33 17.14 -4.12
N ARG A 31 9.39 15.90 -4.58
CA ARG A 31 8.37 14.91 -4.23
C ARG A 31 8.58 14.58 -2.77
N ARG A 32 7.54 14.71 -1.93
CA ARG A 32 7.51 14.21 -0.53
C ARG A 32 7.66 12.67 -0.48
N ARG A 33 8.77 12.13 -0.97
CA ARG A 33 9.23 10.81 -0.60
C ARG A 33 9.82 11.04 0.79
N GLY A 34 9.07 10.63 1.82
CA GLY A 34 9.53 10.78 3.20
C GLY A 34 10.96 10.28 3.32
N VAL A 35 11.74 10.96 4.16
CA VAL A 35 13.12 10.56 4.47
C VAL A 35 13.10 9.08 4.84
N ALA A 36 13.92 8.28 4.16
CA ALA A 36 13.97 6.85 4.42
C ALA A 36 14.40 6.65 5.88
N LYS A 37 13.55 5.96 6.66
CA LYS A 37 13.90 5.61 8.03
C LYS A 37 15.20 4.77 8.00
N PRO A 38 16.13 5.01 8.95
CA PRO A 38 17.34 4.22 9.04
C PRO A 38 17.01 2.74 9.27
N PRO A 39 17.91 1.81 8.87
CA PRO A 39 17.72 0.39 9.10
C PRO A 39 17.71 0.07 10.59
N ILE A 40 16.85 -0.86 10.98
CA ILE A 40 16.65 -1.25 12.39
C ILE A 40 17.74 -2.24 12.81
N LYS A 41 18.04 -3.22 11.94
CA LYS A 41 18.98 -4.29 12.22
C LYS A 41 19.59 -4.81 10.92
N GLU A 42 20.89 -5.07 10.94
CA GLU A 42 21.59 -5.77 9.86
C GLU A 42 21.81 -7.22 10.28
N LEU A 43 21.42 -8.18 9.44
CA LEU A 43 21.47 -9.61 9.74
C LEU A 43 22.71 -10.30 9.18
N GLY A 44 23.47 -9.63 8.32
CA GLY A 44 24.67 -10.15 7.65
C GLY A 44 24.49 -10.24 6.14
N VAL A 45 25.30 -11.07 5.50
CA VAL A 45 25.31 -11.28 4.04
C VAL A 45 24.68 -12.64 3.71
N ASP A 46 23.83 -12.69 2.69
CA ASP A 46 23.30 -13.95 2.17
C ASP A 46 24.43 -14.75 1.48
N PRO A 47 24.70 -16.01 1.88
CA PRO A 47 25.73 -16.85 1.24
C PRO A 47 25.41 -17.21 -0.22
N THR A 48 24.16 -17.08 -0.66
CA THR A 48 23.74 -17.46 -2.02
C THR A 48 23.80 -16.28 -2.99
N THR A 49 23.41 -15.09 -2.53
CA THR A 49 23.30 -13.90 -3.38
C THR A 49 24.35 -12.84 -3.10
N GLU A 50 25.17 -13.03 -2.06
CA GLU A 50 26.19 -12.08 -1.57
C GLU A 50 25.62 -10.69 -1.24
N LYS A 51 24.30 -10.59 -1.07
CA LYS A 51 23.60 -9.33 -0.78
C LYS A 51 23.48 -9.11 0.72
N PRO A 52 23.62 -7.86 1.20
CA PRO A 52 23.42 -7.53 2.60
C PRO A 52 21.94 -7.65 2.97
N LEU A 53 21.67 -8.38 4.04
CA LEU A 53 20.33 -8.61 4.56
C LEU A 53 20.02 -7.66 5.71
N ILE A 54 19.01 -6.80 5.51
CA ILE A 54 18.71 -5.69 6.43
C ILE A 54 17.23 -5.68 6.77
N ILE A 55 16.90 -5.36 8.03
CA ILE A 55 15.54 -5.12 8.50
C ILE A 55 15.27 -3.62 8.52
N LYS A 56 14.16 -3.19 7.90
CA LYS A 56 13.73 -1.79 7.85
C LYS A 56 12.29 -1.63 8.34
N ASP A 57 11.97 -0.44 8.85
CA ASP A 57 10.60 -0.05 9.19
C ASP A 57 9.90 0.57 7.97
N GLY A 58 8.85 -0.08 7.48
CA GLY A 58 8.11 0.32 6.28
C GLY A 58 6.69 0.77 6.56
N ARG A 59 6.01 1.28 5.52
CA ARG A 59 4.59 1.67 5.59
C ARG A 59 3.67 0.54 6.06
N PHE A 60 4.02 -0.70 5.75
CA PHE A 60 3.23 -1.90 6.05
C PHE A 60 3.74 -2.68 7.26
N GLY A 61 4.64 -2.07 8.05
CA GLY A 61 5.36 -2.72 9.13
C GLY A 61 6.79 -3.09 8.74
N MET A 62 7.43 -3.85 9.60
CA MET A 62 8.82 -4.27 9.46
C MET A 62 8.99 -5.27 8.32
N TYR A 63 10.07 -5.13 7.56
CA TYR A 63 10.39 -6.03 6.46
C TYR A 63 11.90 -6.28 6.37
N VAL A 64 12.25 -7.47 5.87
CA VAL A 64 13.61 -7.84 5.48
C VAL A 64 13.81 -7.50 4.01
N THR A 65 14.97 -6.96 3.68
CA THR A 65 15.37 -6.61 2.32
C THR A 65 16.81 -7.04 2.05
N ASP A 66 17.04 -7.58 0.86
CA ASP A 66 18.37 -7.80 0.26
C ASP A 66 18.74 -6.67 -0.73
N GLY A 67 17.93 -5.60 -0.77
CA GLY A 67 18.02 -4.50 -1.73
C GLY A 67 17.15 -4.66 -2.98
N GLU A 68 16.76 -5.88 -3.35
CA GLU A 68 15.97 -6.16 -4.55
C GLU A 68 14.59 -6.73 -4.20
N THR A 69 14.57 -7.81 -3.44
CA THR A 69 13.39 -8.46 -2.91
C THR A 69 13.08 -7.97 -1.50
N ASN A 70 11.79 -7.75 -1.21
CA ASN A 70 11.34 -7.28 0.09
C ASN A 70 10.30 -8.24 0.67
N ALA A 71 10.56 -8.78 1.86
CA ALA A 71 9.66 -9.70 2.56
C ALA A 71 9.21 -9.11 3.90
N THR A 72 7.90 -8.96 4.10
CA THR A 72 7.33 -8.49 5.37
C THR A 72 7.53 -9.53 6.48
N LEU A 73 7.87 -9.08 7.69
CA LEU A 73 7.94 -9.95 8.87
C LEU A 73 6.56 -10.55 9.17
N ARG A 74 6.51 -11.84 9.55
CA ARG A 74 5.24 -12.48 9.93
C ARG A 74 4.85 -12.08 11.36
N ARG A 75 3.59 -12.34 11.73
CA ARG A 75 3.14 -12.10 13.12
C ARG A 75 3.93 -13.01 14.06
N GLY A 76 4.62 -12.41 15.02
CA GLY A 76 5.47 -13.12 15.99
C GLY A 76 6.97 -12.98 15.71
N ASP A 77 7.36 -12.62 14.48
CA ASP A 77 8.75 -12.29 14.18
C ASP A 77 9.05 -10.86 14.68
N THR A 78 10.08 -10.70 15.51
CA THR A 78 10.56 -9.38 15.98
C THR A 78 11.90 -9.04 15.34
N ALA A 79 12.28 -7.76 15.29
CA ALA A 79 13.61 -7.36 14.79
C ALA A 79 14.73 -8.05 15.56
N GLU A 80 14.59 -8.08 16.88
CA GLU A 80 15.62 -8.56 17.80
C GLU A 80 15.83 -10.07 17.66
N GLY A 81 14.73 -10.84 17.61
CA GLY A 81 14.75 -12.29 17.47
C GLY A 81 15.01 -12.80 16.05
N MET A 82 15.08 -11.90 15.06
CA MET A 82 15.33 -12.32 13.67
C MET A 82 16.78 -12.77 13.48
N THR A 83 16.93 -13.94 12.86
CA THR A 83 18.21 -14.53 12.46
C THR A 83 18.39 -14.45 10.94
N LEU A 84 19.63 -14.62 10.48
CA LEU A 84 19.97 -14.67 9.05
C LEU A 84 19.14 -15.73 8.32
N GLU A 85 19.13 -16.96 8.84
CA GLU A 85 18.43 -18.11 8.25
C GLU A 85 16.93 -17.85 8.09
N ARG A 86 16.28 -17.32 9.13
CA ARG A 86 14.85 -16.98 9.07
C ARG A 86 14.55 -15.87 8.06
N GLY A 87 15.42 -14.86 7.97
CA GLY A 87 15.32 -13.81 6.98
C GLY A 87 15.46 -14.32 5.54
N LEU A 88 16.38 -15.27 5.32
CA LEU A 88 16.55 -15.94 4.03
C LEU A 88 15.34 -16.79 3.65
N GLU A 89 14.73 -17.50 4.60
CA GLU A 89 13.49 -18.25 4.37
C GLU A 89 12.36 -17.32 3.89
N LEU A 90 12.18 -16.17 4.55
CA LEU A 90 11.17 -15.18 4.18
C LEU A 90 11.40 -14.60 2.78
N LEU A 91 12.66 -14.31 2.44
CA LEU A 91 13.01 -13.84 1.10
C LEU A 91 12.85 -14.92 0.04
N ALA A 92 13.25 -16.17 0.31
CA ALA A 92 13.08 -17.29 -0.62
C ALA A 92 11.61 -17.52 -0.95
N GLY A 93 10.74 -17.52 0.08
CA GLY A 93 9.29 -17.61 -0.13
C GLY A 93 8.74 -16.43 -0.95
N ARG A 94 9.29 -15.23 -0.77
CA ARG A 94 8.93 -14.06 -1.57
C ARG A 94 9.40 -14.16 -3.02
N ARG A 95 10.65 -14.58 -3.26
CA ARG A 95 11.22 -14.78 -4.59
C ARG A 95 10.43 -15.85 -5.37
N ALA A 96 10.09 -16.96 -4.72
CA ALA A 96 9.25 -18.00 -5.32
C ALA A 96 7.86 -17.47 -5.71
N TRP A 97 7.22 -16.71 -4.81
CA TRP A 97 5.93 -16.09 -5.10
C TRP A 97 6.01 -15.09 -6.26
N GLU A 98 7.06 -14.27 -6.33
CA GLU A 98 7.28 -13.31 -7.42
C GLU A 98 7.60 -13.98 -8.76
N ALA A 99 8.29 -15.12 -8.75
CA ALA A 99 8.54 -15.90 -9.96
C ALA A 99 7.24 -16.51 -10.54
N GLU A 100 6.31 -16.93 -9.68
CA GLU A 100 5.03 -17.53 -10.11
C GLU A 100 3.97 -16.47 -10.44
N ASN A 101 3.88 -15.39 -9.65
CA ASN A 101 2.78 -14.42 -9.72
C ASN A 101 3.18 -13.11 -10.42
N GLY A 102 4.45 -12.97 -10.78
CA GLY A 102 5.02 -11.73 -11.30
C GLY A 102 5.19 -10.66 -10.21
N PRO A 103 5.77 -9.49 -10.55
CA PRO A 103 5.91 -8.39 -9.62
C PRO A 103 4.52 -7.96 -9.12
N SER A 104 4.39 -7.77 -7.80
CA SER A 104 3.11 -7.41 -7.17
C SER A 104 2.41 -6.30 -7.98
N PRO A 105 1.18 -6.52 -8.48
CA PRO A 105 0.55 -5.58 -9.38
C PRO A 105 0.44 -4.23 -8.68
N LYS A 106 1.08 -3.21 -9.26
CA LYS A 106 0.87 -1.81 -8.86
C LYS A 106 -0.60 -1.54 -9.12
N LYS A 107 -1.45 -1.71 -8.10
CA LYS A 107 -2.85 -1.29 -8.17
C LYS A 107 -2.83 0.19 -8.49
N ALA A 108 -3.00 0.52 -9.77
CA ALA A 108 -3.34 1.85 -10.19
C ALA A 108 -4.61 2.17 -9.42
N ARG A 109 -4.51 3.06 -8.42
CA ARG A 109 -5.70 3.64 -7.83
C ARG A 109 -6.46 4.24 -9.00
N LYS A 110 -7.62 3.66 -9.35
CA LYS A 110 -8.55 4.32 -10.26
C LYS A 110 -8.74 5.72 -9.69
N LYS A 111 -8.23 6.72 -10.39
CA LYS A 111 -8.51 8.12 -10.09
C LYS A 111 -10.03 8.20 -10.03
N ALA A 112 -10.57 8.50 -8.85
CA ALA A 112 -11.98 8.79 -8.74
C ALA A 112 -12.29 9.83 -9.82
N ALA A 113 -13.20 9.49 -10.73
CA ALA A 113 -13.64 10.44 -11.75
C ALA A 113 -14.02 11.73 -11.03
N ALA A 114 -13.44 12.84 -11.47
CA ALA A 114 -13.82 14.15 -10.96
C ALA A 114 -15.34 14.25 -11.04
N LYS A 115 -15.99 14.65 -9.94
CA LYS A 115 -17.42 14.95 -9.95
C LYS A 115 -17.70 15.86 -11.16
N PRO A 116 -18.67 15.54 -12.03
CA PRO A 116 -19.01 16.43 -13.13
C PRO A 116 -19.37 17.81 -12.55
N LYS A 117 -18.85 18.86 -13.20
CA LYS A 117 -19.22 20.23 -12.88
C LYS A 117 -20.73 20.38 -13.05
N LYS A 118 -21.34 21.17 -12.17
CA LYS A 118 -22.75 21.57 -12.22
C LYS A 118 -22.98 22.26 -13.57
N GLY A 119 -23.66 21.61 -14.52
CA GLY A 119 -23.90 22.21 -15.84
C GLY A 119 -24.46 21.30 -16.93
N ASP A 120 -24.16 20.00 -16.92
CA ASP A 120 -24.61 19.11 -17.99
C ASP A 120 -25.76 18.20 -17.56
N THR A 121 -26.79 18.17 -18.42
CA THR A 121 -28.07 17.50 -18.24
C THR A 121 -27.92 15.98 -18.01
N ALA A 122 -28.82 15.43 -17.20
CA ALA A 122 -28.79 14.04 -16.77
C ALA A 122 -28.77 13.06 -17.97
N PRO A 123 -27.92 12.02 -17.98
CA PRO A 123 -27.97 11.00 -19.02
C PRO A 123 -29.28 10.22 -18.91
N THR A 124 -30.08 10.29 -19.97
CA THR A 124 -31.35 9.58 -20.09
C THR A 124 -31.10 8.07 -20.10
N LEU A 125 -31.92 7.35 -19.33
CA LEU A 125 -31.89 5.89 -19.22
C LEU A 125 -32.28 5.24 -20.55
N THR A 126 -31.31 4.98 -21.43
CA THR A 126 -31.55 4.13 -22.60
C THR A 126 -31.73 2.68 -22.18
N LYS A 127 -32.76 2.04 -22.76
CA LYS A 127 -33.42 0.75 -22.44
C LYS A 127 -32.55 -0.52 -22.33
N ASN A 128 -31.22 -0.44 -22.31
CA ASN A 128 -30.33 -1.62 -22.34
C ASN A 128 -29.86 -2.11 -20.96
N VAL A 129 -30.28 -1.46 -19.86
CA VAL A 129 -29.88 -1.83 -18.48
C VAL A 129 -30.83 -2.84 -17.79
N VAL A 130 -32.01 -3.13 -18.37
CA VAL A 130 -33.03 -3.97 -17.69
C VAL A 130 -32.85 -5.48 -17.96
N LYS A 131 -32.01 -5.90 -18.91
CA LYS A 131 -31.88 -7.34 -19.26
C LYS A 131 -30.91 -8.16 -18.38
N LYS A 132 -30.32 -7.56 -17.33
CA LYS A 132 -29.38 -8.27 -16.43
C LYS A 132 -29.63 -7.98 -14.95
N ALA A 133 -30.89 -8.02 -14.53
CA ALA A 133 -31.27 -8.09 -13.12
C ALA A 133 -32.55 -8.92 -12.98
N GLY A 134 -32.43 -10.24 -12.92
CA GLY A 134 -33.60 -11.12 -12.84
C GLY A 134 -33.29 -12.61 -12.79
N ALA A 135 -32.37 -13.05 -11.94
CA ALA A 135 -32.29 -14.45 -11.53
C ALA A 135 -32.31 -14.50 -9.99
N LYS A 136 -33.51 -14.70 -9.43
CA LYS A 136 -33.70 -15.00 -8.01
C LYS A 136 -32.98 -16.31 -7.70
N LYS A 137 -31.88 -16.26 -6.94
CA LYS A 137 -31.28 -17.46 -6.34
C LYS A 137 -32.03 -17.77 -5.04
N ALA A 138 -32.67 -18.93 -5.02
CA ALA A 138 -33.42 -19.47 -3.89
C ALA A 138 -32.54 -19.54 -2.62
N ALA A 139 -33.12 -19.12 -1.49
CA ALA A 139 -32.54 -19.29 -0.16
C ALA A 139 -32.48 -20.78 0.19
N LYS A 140 -31.27 -21.31 0.38
CA LYS A 140 -31.04 -22.64 0.96
C LYS A 140 -30.26 -22.49 2.27
N LYS A 141 -31.00 -22.70 3.36
CA LYS A 141 -30.66 -23.25 4.68
C LYS A 141 -29.15 -23.50 4.97
N ALA A 142 -28.66 -22.97 6.09
CA ALA A 142 -28.16 -23.75 7.24
C ALA A 142 -27.53 -22.85 8.31
N ALA A 143 -28.03 -22.91 9.54
CA ALA A 143 -27.27 -22.58 10.74
C ALA A 143 -27.38 -23.80 11.67
N SER A 144 -26.33 -24.59 11.77
CA SER A 144 -26.18 -25.67 12.75
C SER A 144 -24.97 -25.37 13.62
N GLY A 145 -25.21 -25.09 14.90
CA GLY A 145 -24.15 -25.02 15.91
C GLY A 145 -24.58 -24.28 17.17
N LYS A 146 -25.07 -25.01 18.18
CA LYS A 146 -24.44 -25.17 19.51
C LYS A 146 -25.46 -25.72 20.52
N ALA A 147 -25.25 -26.96 20.97
CA ALA A 147 -26.05 -27.62 21.98
C ALA A 147 -25.91 -26.91 23.35
N LYS A 148 -27.03 -26.65 24.03
CA LYS A 148 -27.09 -26.30 25.46
C LYS A 148 -27.66 -27.48 26.22
N LYS A 149 -26.93 -27.91 27.26
CA LYS A 149 -27.32 -28.89 28.29
C LYS A 149 -28.70 -28.54 28.87
N LYS A 150 -29.55 -29.56 29.09
CA LYS A 150 -30.65 -29.50 30.04
C LYS A 150 -30.19 -30.03 31.41
N ALA A 151 -30.59 -29.32 32.44
CA ALA A 151 -30.79 -29.83 33.79
C ALA A 151 -32.20 -30.44 33.85
N GLU A 152 -32.29 -31.67 34.34
CA GLU A 152 -33.11 -32.16 35.47
C GLU A 152 -32.82 -33.66 35.62
#